data_AF-A0A2K5MST9-F1
#
_entry.id   AF-A0A2K5MST9-F1
#
_cell.length_a   1.000
_cell.length_b   1.000
_cell.length_c   1.000
_cell.angle_alpha   90.00
_cell.angle_beta   90.00
_cell.angle_gamma   90.00
#
_symmetry.space_group_name_H-M   'P 1'
#
loop_
_entity.id
_entity.type
_entity.pdbx_description
1 polymer ?
#
loop_
_entity_poly.entity_id
_entity_poly.type
_entity_poly.pdbx_seq_one_letter_code
_entity_poly.pdbx_strand_id
1 'polypeptide(L)'
;MGSRASTLLRDEELEEIKKETGFSHSQITRLYSRFTSLDKGENGTLSREDFQRIPELAINPLGDRIINAFFPEGEDQVNFRGFMRTLAHFRPIEDNEKSKDVNGPEPLNSRSNKLHLEEERYI
;
A
#
# COMPACT_ATOMS: atom_id res chain seq x y z
N MET A 1 -23.90 11.39 0.97
CA MET A 1 -22.50 11.87 0.98
C MET A 1 -21.73 10.98 0.02
N GLY A 2 -21.52 11.43 -1.22
CA GLY A 2 -20.85 10.66 -2.27
C GLY A 2 -19.33 10.85 -2.19
N SER A 3 -18.59 9.75 -2.13
CA SER A 3 -17.14 9.70 -2.10
C SER A 3 -16.53 10.24 -3.40
N ARG A 4 -15.92 11.42 -3.36
CA ARG A 4 -15.15 12.03 -4.47
C ARG A 4 -14.02 11.14 -5.02
N ALA A 5 -13.62 10.11 -4.29
CA ALA A 5 -12.60 9.16 -4.73
C ALA A 5 -13.07 8.24 -5.88
N SER A 6 -14.38 7.98 -6.00
CA SER A 6 -14.92 7.08 -7.04
C SER A 6 -14.87 7.67 -8.45
N THR A 7 -14.66 8.98 -8.60
CA THR A 7 -14.56 9.65 -9.91
C THR A 7 -13.14 9.73 -10.46
N LEU A 8 -12.12 9.39 -9.67
CA LEU A 8 -10.71 9.57 -10.07
C LEU A 8 -9.99 8.26 -10.45
N LEU A 9 -10.41 7.12 -9.89
CA LEU A 9 -9.90 5.80 -10.28
C LEU A 9 -10.87 5.15 -11.26
N ARG A 10 -10.36 4.65 -12.39
CA ARG A 10 -11.17 3.90 -13.37
C ARG A 10 -11.53 2.53 -12.79
N ASP A 11 -12.69 1.98 -13.16
CA ASP A 11 -13.11 0.65 -12.69
C ASP A 11 -12.08 -0.45 -13.05
N GLU A 12 -11.45 -0.33 -14.22
CA GLU A 12 -10.35 -1.22 -14.67
C GLU A 12 -9.18 -1.19 -13.68
N GLU A 13 -8.77 0.01 -13.25
CA GLU A 13 -7.64 0.20 -12.32
C GLU A 13 -8.00 -0.31 -10.92
N LEU A 14 -9.25 -0.14 -10.49
CA LEU A 14 -9.73 -0.70 -9.23
C LEU A 14 -9.68 -2.23 -9.22
N GLU A 15 -10.09 -2.88 -10.32
CA GLU A 15 -10.04 -4.34 -10.44
C GLU A 15 -8.60 -4.86 -10.50
N GLU A 16 -7.70 -4.15 -11.20
CA GLU A 16 -6.27 -4.48 -11.22
C GLU A 16 -5.65 -4.39 -9.82
N ILE A 17 -5.88 -3.28 -9.10
CA ILE A 17 -5.37 -3.10 -7.73
C ILE A 17 -5.97 -4.15 -6.80
N LYS A 18 -7.27 -4.44 -6.91
CA LYS A 18 -7.93 -5.50 -6.12
C LYS A 18 -7.31 -6.86 -6.38
N LYS A 19 -7.03 -7.21 -7.63
CA LYS A 19 -6.39 -8.47 -8.00
C LYS A 19 -4.95 -8.55 -7.48
N GLU A 20 -4.19 -7.46 -7.56
CA GLU A 20 -2.79 -7.41 -7.12
C GLU A 20 -2.66 -7.44 -5.59
N THR A 21 -3.51 -6.70 -4.87
CA THR A 21 -3.34 -6.44 -3.44
C THR A 21 -4.30 -7.21 -2.53
N GLY A 22 -5.40 -7.71 -3.10
CA GLY A 22 -6.51 -8.36 -2.37
C GLY A 22 -7.36 -7.40 -1.51
N PHE A 23 -7.21 -6.08 -1.66
CA PHE A 23 -8.14 -5.13 -1.06
C PHE A 23 -9.48 -5.08 -1.84
N SER A 24 -10.59 -4.97 -1.11
CA SER A 24 -11.89 -4.72 -1.72
C SER A 24 -11.98 -3.30 -2.32
N HIS A 25 -12.87 -3.08 -3.28
CA HIS A 25 -13.16 -1.75 -3.85
C HIS A 25 -13.35 -0.68 -2.78
N SER A 26 -14.14 -0.97 -1.75
CA SER A 26 -14.42 -0.02 -0.66
C SER A 26 -13.17 0.35 0.13
N GLN A 27 -12.24 -0.59 0.32
CA GLN A 27 -10.96 -0.34 0.97
C GLN A 27 -10.05 0.51 0.07
N ILE A 28 -9.97 0.17 -1.22
CA ILE A 28 -9.17 0.92 -2.20
C ILE A 28 -9.65 2.38 -2.27
N THR A 29 -10.95 2.63 -2.40
CA THR A 29 -11.51 4.00 -2.43
C THR A 29 -11.21 4.80 -1.15
N ARG A 30 -11.29 4.14 0.02
CA ARG A 30 -10.94 4.78 1.30
C ARG A 30 -9.46 5.08 1.41
N LEU A 31 -8.60 4.16 0.96
CA LEU A 31 -7.15 4.34 0.95
C LEU A 31 -6.74 5.44 -0.03
N TYR A 32 -7.38 5.52 -1.21
CA TYR A 32 -7.17 6.61 -2.16
C TYR A 32 -7.54 7.97 -1.56
N SER A 33 -8.67 8.05 -0.85
CA SER A 33 -9.06 9.28 -0.15
C SER A 33 -8.05 9.69 0.92
N ARG A 34 -7.42 8.72 1.61
CA ARG A 34 -6.37 8.99 2.59
C ARG A 34 -5.08 9.42 1.91
N PHE A 35 -4.70 8.76 0.82
CA PHE A 35 -3.54 9.10 0.00
C PHE A 35 -3.61 10.56 -0.47
N THR A 36 -4.72 10.97 -1.08
CA THR A 36 -4.90 12.36 -1.54
C THR A 36 -4.97 13.37 -0.39
N SER A 37 -5.39 12.96 0.81
CA SER A 37 -5.37 13.85 1.98
C SER A 37 -3.95 14.11 2.52
N LEU A 38 -3.03 13.17 2.29
CA LEU A 38 -1.63 13.25 2.69
C LEU A 38 -0.78 13.99 1.65
N ASP A 39 -1.08 13.82 0.36
CA ASP A 39 -0.43 14.52 -0.76
C ASP A 39 -0.78 16.00 -0.73
N LYS A 40 0.04 16.80 -0.04
CA LYS A 40 -0.10 18.27 0.00
C LYS A 40 0.41 18.95 -1.25
N GLY A 41 1.22 18.27 -2.05
CA GLY A 41 1.74 18.78 -3.31
C GLY A 41 0.74 18.68 -4.46
N GLU A 42 -0.32 17.87 -4.29
CA GLU A 42 -1.28 17.50 -5.34
C GLU A 42 -0.57 16.98 -6.61
N ASN A 43 0.56 16.29 -6.43
CA ASN A 43 1.41 15.81 -7.51
C ASN A 43 1.19 14.31 -7.79
N GLY A 44 0.31 13.64 -7.03
CA GLY A 44 -0.01 12.22 -7.18
C GLY A 44 0.98 11.28 -6.51
N THR A 45 1.91 11.81 -5.69
CA THR A 45 2.90 11.04 -4.93
C THR A 45 2.94 11.48 -3.47
N LEU A 46 3.49 10.63 -2.61
CA LEU A 46 3.76 10.96 -1.21
C LEU A 46 5.26 10.93 -0.97
N SER A 47 5.79 11.95 -0.32
CA SER A 47 7.17 11.99 0.18
C SER A 47 7.26 11.49 1.62
N ARG A 48 8.50 11.31 2.12
CA ARG A 48 8.74 10.94 3.53
C ARG A 48 8.13 11.95 4.51
N GLU A 49 8.22 13.24 4.19
CA GLU A 49 7.63 14.32 4.99
C GLU A 49 6.10 14.20 5.07
N ASP A 50 5.44 13.71 4.00
CA ASP A 50 3.99 13.49 4.03
C ASP A 50 3.61 12.39 5.04
N PHE A 51 4.41 11.32 5.13
CA PHE A 51 4.18 10.26 6.13
C PHE A 51 4.48 10.71 7.56
N GLN A 52 5.47 11.58 7.77
CA GLN A 52 5.78 12.13 9.10
C GLN A 52 4.62 12.96 9.69
N ARG A 53 3.69 13.42 8.84
CA ARG A 53 2.46 14.11 9.31
C ARG A 53 1.44 13.17 9.92
N ILE A 54 1.61 11.85 9.82
CA ILE A 54 0.73 10.85 10.44
C ILE A 54 1.14 10.72 11.92
N PRO A 55 0.36 11.28 12.88
CA PRO A 55 0.76 11.29 14.28
C PRO A 55 0.96 9.88 14.84
N GLU A 56 0.15 8.93 14.37
CA GLU A 56 0.22 7.53 14.79
C GLU A 56 1.51 6.85 14.35
N LEU A 57 2.14 7.27 13.23
CA LEU A 57 3.45 6.77 12.82
C LEU A 57 4.57 7.45 13.63
N ALA A 58 4.43 8.74 13.93
CA ALA A 58 5.45 9.48 14.68
C ALA A 58 5.66 8.94 16.11
N ILE A 59 4.61 8.40 16.74
CA ILE A 59 4.70 7.77 18.06
C ILE A 59 4.97 6.26 18.02
N ASN A 60 5.00 5.65 16.83
CA ASN A 60 5.22 4.22 16.68
C ASN A 60 6.73 3.93 16.75
N PRO A 61 7.21 3.02 17.63
CA PRO A 61 8.63 2.67 17.69
C PRO A 61 9.17 2.04 16.40
N LEU A 62 8.29 1.55 15.52
CA LEU A 62 8.62 1.05 14.19
C LEU A 62 8.28 2.06 13.08
N GLY A 63 7.86 3.28 13.43
CA GLY A 63 7.38 4.31 12.51
C GLY A 63 8.35 4.55 11.36
N ASP A 64 9.62 4.83 11.66
CA ASP A 64 10.65 5.06 10.63
C ASP A 64 10.86 3.84 9.72
N ARG A 65 10.80 2.62 10.27
CA ARG A 65 10.92 1.39 9.47
C ARG A 65 9.71 1.20 8.55
N ILE A 66 8.51 1.50 9.05
CA ILE A 66 7.28 1.46 8.26
C ILE A 66 7.33 2.51 7.15
N ILE A 67 7.78 3.73 7.45
CA ILE A 67 7.94 4.80 6.46
C ILE A 67 8.94 4.36 5.39
N ASN A 68 10.10 3.85 5.81
CA ASN A 68 11.10 3.30 4.90
C ASN A 68 10.53 2.21 3.99
N ALA A 69 9.54 1.42 4.46
CA ALA A 69 8.90 0.39 3.66
C ALA A 69 8.15 0.93 2.42
N PHE A 70 7.81 2.20 2.39
CA PHE A 70 7.14 2.82 1.24
C PHE A 70 8.13 3.31 0.16
N PHE A 71 9.43 3.38 0.47
CA PHE A 71 10.44 3.98 -0.41
C PHE A 71 11.57 2.97 -0.66
N PRO A 72 11.56 2.27 -1.81
CA PRO A 72 12.68 1.44 -2.27
C PRO A 72 13.97 2.24 -2.41
N GLU A 73 15.11 1.54 -2.57
CA GLU A 73 16.42 2.18 -2.68
C GLU A 73 16.47 3.21 -3.82
N GLY A 74 16.87 4.44 -3.50
CA GLY A 74 16.95 5.54 -4.45
C GLY A 74 15.64 6.29 -4.73
N GLU A 75 14.51 5.86 -4.15
CA GLU A 75 13.22 6.54 -4.28
C GLU A 75 12.91 7.42 -3.05
N ASP A 76 12.42 8.64 -3.28
CA ASP A 76 11.99 9.60 -2.25
C ASP A 76 10.47 9.86 -2.27
N GLN A 77 9.78 9.30 -3.27
CA GLN A 77 8.36 9.48 -3.52
C GLN A 77 7.68 8.15 -3.85
N VAL A 78 6.44 7.97 -3.39
CA VAL A 78 5.64 6.78 -3.68
C VAL A 78 4.30 7.20 -4.29
N ASN A 79 3.94 6.62 -5.44
CA ASN A 79 2.63 6.84 -6.05
C ASN A 79 1.56 5.94 -5.42
N PHE A 80 0.28 6.14 -5.80
CA PHE A 80 -0.83 5.39 -5.20
C PHE A 80 -0.68 3.87 -5.37
N ARG A 81 -0.16 3.39 -6.51
CA ARG A 81 0.03 1.95 -6.76
C ARG A 81 1.10 1.37 -5.83
N GLY A 82 2.24 2.06 -5.69
CA GLY A 82 3.31 1.67 -4.76
C GLY A 82 2.81 1.63 -3.32
N PHE A 83 2.05 2.66 -2.91
CA PHE A 83 1.42 2.73 -1.60
C PHE A 83 0.52 1.51 -1.31
N MET A 84 -0.32 1.15 -2.27
CA MET A 84 -1.21 -0.01 -2.16
C MET A 84 -0.46 -1.34 -2.10
N ARG A 85 0.63 -1.49 -2.87
CA ARG A 85 1.49 -2.68 -2.84
C ARG A 85 2.16 -2.84 -1.48
N THR A 86 2.77 -1.79 -0.94
CA THR A 86 3.39 -1.81 0.39
C THR A 86 2.37 -2.20 1.47
N LEU A 87 1.16 -1.62 1.44
CA LEU A 87 0.09 -1.98 2.38
C LEU A 87 -0.39 -3.42 2.24
N ALA A 88 -0.36 -4.00 1.03
CA ALA A 88 -0.78 -5.37 0.80
C ALA A 88 0.06 -6.38 1.59
N HIS A 89 1.35 -6.11 1.78
CA HIS A 89 2.23 -6.94 2.60
C HIS A 89 1.80 -6.99 4.07
N PHE A 90 1.19 -5.93 4.59
CA PHE A 90 0.71 -5.87 5.98
C PHE A 90 -0.70 -6.45 6.18
N ARG A 91 -1.36 -6.94 5.12
CA ARG A 91 -2.66 -7.59 5.28
C ARG A 91 -2.53 -8.84 6.17
N PRO A 92 -3.52 -9.08 7.05
CA PRO A 92 -3.66 -10.38 7.69
C PRO A 92 -3.68 -11.49 6.64
N ILE A 93 -3.02 -12.61 6.93
CA ILE A 93 -3.18 -13.82 6.12
C ILE A 93 -4.51 -14.44 6.57
N GLU A 94 -5.49 -14.51 5.69
CA GLU A 94 -6.70 -15.27 5.95
C GLU A 94 -6.38 -16.76 5.74
N ASP A 95 -6.74 -17.63 6.69
CA ASP A 95 -6.45 -19.08 6.62
C ASP A 95 -7.03 -19.74 5.35
N ASN A 96 -8.02 -19.09 4.72
CA ASN A 96 -8.70 -19.55 3.52
C ASN A 96 -7.97 -19.22 2.20
N GLU A 97 -6.84 -18.51 2.22
CA GLU A 97 -6.08 -18.20 0.99
C GLU A 97 -5.28 -19.40 0.46
N LYS A 98 -5.20 -20.51 1.21
CA LYS A 98 -4.61 -21.78 0.74
C LYS A 98 -5.38 -22.45 -0.41
N SER A 99 -6.58 -21.96 -0.74
CA SER A 99 -7.47 -22.57 -1.74
C SER A 99 -7.50 -21.85 -3.10
N LYS A 100 -6.72 -20.79 -3.32
CA LYS A 100 -6.70 -20.09 -4.61
C LYS A 100 -5.52 -20.56 -5.44
N ASP A 101 -5.83 -20.99 -6.67
CA ASP A 101 -4.95 -21.45 -7.75
C ASP A 101 -3.49 -21.73 -7.37
N VAL A 102 -3.14 -23.01 -7.26
CA VAL A 102 -1.77 -23.51 -7.06
C VAL A 102 -0.79 -22.99 -8.14
N ASN A 103 -1.31 -22.50 -9.28
CA ASN A 103 -0.54 -21.97 -10.41
C ASN A 103 -0.53 -20.43 -10.48
N GLY A 104 -1.11 -19.71 -9.52
CA GLY A 104 -1.09 -18.25 -9.47
C GLY A 104 0.21 -17.68 -8.89
N PRO A 105 0.53 -16.39 -9.15
CA PRO A 105 1.63 -15.72 -8.47
C PRO A 105 1.41 -15.69 -6.96
N GLU A 106 2.50 -15.86 -6.19
CA GLU A 106 2.45 -15.90 -4.72
C GLU A 106 1.88 -14.57 -4.17
N PRO A 107 0.95 -14.60 -3.20
CA PRO A 107 0.31 -13.39 -2.71
C PRO A 107 1.30 -12.50 -1.94
N LEU A 108 1.14 -11.18 -2.03
CA LEU A 108 2.08 -10.22 -1.41
C LEU A 108 2.18 -10.34 0.11
N ASN A 109 1.12 -10.79 0.79
CA ASN A 109 1.10 -11.01 2.23
C ASN A 109 1.74 -12.36 2.66
N SER A 110 2.26 -13.15 1.72
CA SER A 110 2.93 -14.44 2.02
C SER A 110 4.17 -14.24 2.91
N ARG A 111 4.58 -15.30 3.61
CA ARG A 111 5.77 -15.26 4.46
C ARG A 111 7.03 -14.93 3.64
N SER A 112 7.18 -15.51 2.46
CA SER A 112 8.32 -15.29 1.57
C SER A 112 8.39 -13.83 1.13
N ASN A 113 7.27 -13.26 0.65
CA ASN A 113 7.22 -11.87 0.19
C ASN A 113 7.43 -10.86 1.33
N LYS A 114 6.96 -11.18 2.55
CA LYS A 114 7.26 -10.36 3.74
C LYS A 114 8.74 -10.34 4.09
N LEU A 115 9.41 -11.49 4.00
CA LEU A 115 10.85 -11.59 4.27
C LEU A 115 11.67 -10.84 3.22
N HIS A 116 11.36 -11.01 1.93
CA HIS A 116 12.03 -10.26 0.86
C HIS A 116 11.89 -8.74 1.03
N LEU A 117 10.71 -8.27 1.44
CA LEU A 117 10.48 -6.84 1.69
C LEU A 117 11.31 -6.29 2.86
N GLU A 118 11.72 -7.14 3.82
CA GLU A 118 12.68 -6.76 4.86
C GLU A 118 14.13 -6.89 4.40
N GLU A 119 14.47 -7.91 3.60
CA GLU A 119 15.83 -8.18 3.12
C GLU A 119 16.32 -7.13 2.12
N GLU A 120 15.49 -6.67 1.19
CA GLU A 120 15.83 -5.57 0.26
C GLU A 120 16.05 -4.22 0.97
N ARG A 121 15.81 -4.13 2.28
CA ARG A 121 15.98 -2.89 3.07
C ARG A 121 17.33 -2.83 3.79
N TYR A 122 18.13 -3.90 3.74
CA TYR A 122 19.36 -4.03 4.53
C TYR A 122 20.64 -4.07 3.67
N ILE A 123 20.51 -3.87 2.37
CA ILE A 123 21.62 -3.71 1.41
C ILE A 123 21.68 -2.23 1.03
#